data_AF-A0ABD2Y7F8-F1
#
_entry.id   AF-A0ABD2Y7F8-F1
#
_cell.length_a   1.000
_cell.length_b   1.000
_cell.length_c   1.000
_cell.angle_alpha   90.00
_cell.angle_beta   90.00
_cell.angle_gamma   90.00
#
_symmetry.space_group_name_H-M   'P 1'
#
loop_
_entity.id
_entity.type
_entity.pdbx_description
1 polymer ?
#
loop_
_entity_poly.entity_id
_entity_poly.type
_entity_poly.pdbx_seq_one_letter_code
_entity_poly.pdbx_strand_id
1 'polypeptide(L)'
;MTSYKKIEVPFEDHNSQKWRLPLKEDVFIAFQEKENPAAHKIFSEGSLFSPLLFGKFFDPSDAFPLWEFDADVLLSNICSQSEKRTVDWFQTEFEYVLKAELPEVGKNGIQVCIEKGEVVEISGQWRQQTESSTKDWRGGHWWEHGYVRRIELPKDADSRNMEACINSEKHLEIKITKSHVNYVVP
;
A
#
# COMPACT_ATOMS: atom_id res chain seq x y z
N MET A 1 5.25 22.86 14.74
CA MET A 1 4.01 22.07 14.63
C MET A 1 4.12 21.24 13.37
N THR A 2 4.38 19.94 13.49
CA THR A 2 4.31 19.01 12.35
C THR A 2 2.84 18.90 11.96
N SER A 3 2.52 19.27 10.71
CA SER A 3 1.15 19.18 10.20
C SER A 3 0.91 17.77 9.67
N TYR A 4 -0.24 17.19 10.01
CA TYR A 4 -0.67 15.87 9.56
C TYR A 4 -2.03 15.99 8.87
N LYS A 5 -2.15 15.38 7.68
CA LYS A 5 -3.40 15.24 6.95
C LYS A 5 -3.98 13.86 7.21
N LYS A 6 -5.10 13.78 7.92
CA LYS A 6 -5.84 12.51 8.11
C LYS A 6 -6.43 12.06 6.76
N ILE A 7 -6.34 10.76 6.47
CA ILE A 7 -7.02 10.12 5.35
C ILE A 7 -8.29 9.47 5.90
N GLU A 8 -9.42 9.66 5.21
CA GLU A 8 -10.64 8.91 5.52
C GLU A 8 -10.47 7.46 5.09
N VAL A 9 -10.81 6.54 5.99
CA VAL A 9 -10.67 5.10 5.78
C VAL A 9 -12.06 4.47 5.68
N PRO A 10 -12.63 4.32 4.47
CA PRO A 10 -13.88 3.58 4.31
C PRO A 10 -13.68 2.10 4.65
N PHE A 11 -14.63 1.54 5.41
CA PHE A 11 -14.58 0.16 5.91
C PHE A 11 -14.97 -0.89 4.85
N GLU A 12 -15.72 -0.49 3.82
CA GLU A 12 -16.16 -1.37 2.75
C GLU A 12 -16.07 -0.67 1.39
N ASP A 13 -15.17 -1.13 0.53
CA ASP A 13 -15.27 -0.86 -0.91
C ASP A 13 -16.11 -1.97 -1.55
N HIS A 14 -17.37 -1.65 -1.87
CA HIS A 14 -18.30 -2.61 -2.49
C HIS A 14 -17.96 -2.96 -3.94
N ASN A 15 -16.91 -2.38 -4.53
CA ASN A 15 -16.52 -2.69 -5.90
C ASN A 15 -15.72 -4.01 -5.99
N SER A 16 -16.45 -5.09 -6.23
CA SER A 16 -15.89 -6.44 -6.49
C SER A 16 -15.10 -6.57 -7.80
N GLN A 17 -15.05 -5.53 -8.65
CA GLN A 17 -14.44 -5.59 -9.98
C GLN A 17 -13.02 -5.02 -10.05
N LYS A 18 -12.46 -4.57 -8.93
CA LYS A 18 -11.09 -4.06 -8.84
C LYS A 18 -10.07 -5.21 -8.94
N TRP A 19 -8.88 -4.90 -9.46
CA TRP A 19 -7.70 -5.77 -9.42
C TRP A 19 -7.88 -7.14 -10.08
N ARG A 20 -8.85 -7.28 -10.99
CA ARG A 20 -9.14 -8.56 -11.68
C ARG A 20 -8.02 -9.02 -12.60
N LEU A 21 -7.14 -8.10 -13.01
CA LEU A 21 -6.04 -8.40 -13.91
C LEU A 21 -4.72 -8.31 -13.14
N PRO A 22 -4.05 -9.46 -12.90
CA PRO A 22 -2.79 -9.46 -12.19
C PRO A 22 -1.68 -8.84 -13.03
N LEU A 23 -0.81 -8.08 -12.38
CA LEU A 23 0.43 -7.57 -12.95
C LEU A 23 1.48 -8.66 -12.89
N LYS A 24 1.81 -9.23 -14.05
CA LYS A 24 2.87 -10.24 -14.18
C LYS A 24 4.25 -9.60 -14.39
N GLU A 25 5.31 -10.35 -14.11
CA GLU A 25 6.69 -9.87 -14.22
C GLU A 25 7.07 -9.44 -15.64
N ASP A 26 6.76 -10.25 -16.65
CA ASP A 26 6.99 -9.92 -18.06
C ASP A 26 6.25 -8.66 -18.50
N VAL A 27 5.00 -8.51 -18.04
CA VAL A 27 4.17 -7.32 -18.30
C VAL A 27 4.76 -6.09 -17.62
N PHE A 28 5.26 -6.23 -16.39
CA PHE A 28 5.88 -5.13 -15.66
C PHE A 28 7.20 -4.68 -16.30
N ILE A 29 8.04 -5.63 -16.75
CA ILE A 29 9.28 -5.32 -17.48
C ILE A 29 8.96 -4.53 -18.74
N ALA A 30 8.05 -5.02 -19.57
CA ALA A 30 7.62 -4.33 -20.78
C ALA A 30 6.97 -2.96 -20.50
N PHE A 31 6.32 -2.81 -19.35
CA PHE A 31 5.77 -1.52 -18.91
C PHE A 31 6.87 -0.54 -18.48
N GLN A 32 7.91 -1.00 -17.75
CA GLN A 32 9.03 -0.16 -17.33
C GLN A 32 9.90 0.30 -18.50
N GLU A 33 10.00 -0.47 -19.58
CA GLU A 33 10.71 -0.07 -20.81
C GLU A 33 10.05 1.13 -21.52
N LYS A 34 8.77 1.41 -21.25
CA LYS A 34 8.09 2.60 -21.76
C LYS A 34 8.58 3.83 -21.00
N GLU A 35 8.81 4.94 -21.71
CA GLU A 35 9.20 6.21 -21.08
C GLU A 35 8.02 6.78 -20.28
N ASN A 36 8.03 6.55 -18.97
CA ASN A 36 7.02 7.07 -18.06
C ASN A 36 7.59 7.49 -16.70
N PRO A 37 8.06 8.75 -16.59
CA PRO A 37 8.74 9.23 -15.38
C PRO A 37 7.89 9.14 -14.11
N ALA A 38 6.57 9.29 -14.23
CA ALA A 38 5.66 9.19 -13.10
C ALA A 38 5.54 7.75 -12.59
N ALA A 39 5.32 6.79 -13.49
CA ALA A 39 5.29 5.38 -13.14
C ALA A 39 6.63 4.90 -12.57
N HIS A 40 7.76 5.31 -13.19
CA HIS A 40 9.10 4.96 -12.70
C HIS A 40 9.34 5.44 -11.27
N LYS A 41 8.87 6.63 -10.91
CA LYS A 41 8.96 7.16 -9.54
C LYS A 41 8.09 6.41 -8.55
N ILE A 42 6.94 5.89 -8.99
CA ILE A 42 6.00 5.15 -8.14
C ILE A 42 6.48 3.72 -7.89
N PHE A 43 7.02 3.08 -8.91
CA PHE A 43 7.50 1.71 -8.87
C PHE A 43 9.02 1.61 -8.67
N SER A 44 9.66 2.69 -8.20
CA SER A 44 11.10 2.73 -7.95
C SER A 44 11.52 1.74 -6.88
N GLU A 45 12.81 1.41 -6.83
CA GLU A 45 13.38 0.64 -5.74
C GLU A 45 13.05 1.27 -4.38
N GLY A 46 12.75 0.44 -3.39
CA GLY A 46 12.34 0.87 -2.05
C GLY A 46 10.90 1.41 -1.94
N SER A 47 10.17 1.60 -3.03
CA SER A 47 8.78 2.07 -2.96
C SER A 47 7.85 0.99 -2.42
N LEU A 48 6.90 1.38 -1.55
CA LEU A 48 5.81 0.51 -1.09
C LEU A 48 5.03 -0.13 -2.24
N PHE A 49 4.93 0.57 -3.38
CA PHE A 49 4.15 0.13 -4.53
C PHE A 49 4.97 -0.71 -5.53
N SER A 50 6.28 -0.83 -5.35
CA SER A 50 7.14 -1.58 -6.27
C SER A 50 6.85 -3.09 -6.19
N PRO A 51 6.63 -3.77 -7.33
CA PRO A 51 6.53 -5.24 -7.34
C PRO A 51 7.79 -5.95 -6.83
N LEU A 52 8.92 -5.25 -6.73
CA LEU A 52 10.21 -5.79 -6.33
C LEU A 52 10.61 -5.42 -4.88
N LEU A 53 9.69 -4.85 -4.10
CA LEU A 53 9.96 -4.39 -2.72
C LEU A 53 10.60 -5.47 -1.83
N PHE A 54 10.25 -6.74 -2.01
CA PHE A 54 10.74 -7.84 -1.17
C PHE A 54 11.87 -8.66 -1.84
N GLY A 55 12.59 -8.06 -2.80
CA GLY A 55 13.71 -8.69 -3.51
C GLY A 55 13.32 -9.74 -4.56
N LYS A 56 12.04 -10.09 -4.66
CA LYS A 56 11.46 -10.93 -5.71
C LYS A 56 10.18 -10.27 -6.24
N PHE A 57 9.81 -10.60 -7.46
CA PHE A 57 8.57 -10.10 -8.04
C PHE A 57 7.34 -10.59 -7.26
N PHE A 58 6.48 -9.64 -6.89
CA PHE A 58 5.20 -9.88 -6.25
C PHE A 58 4.19 -8.84 -6.74
N ASP A 59 3.05 -9.30 -7.26
CA ASP A 59 1.99 -8.42 -7.77
C ASP A 59 1.48 -7.50 -6.65
N PRO A 60 1.57 -6.17 -6.76
CA PRO A 60 1.07 -5.26 -5.73
C PRO A 60 -0.44 -5.32 -5.49
N SER A 61 -1.18 -5.87 -6.45
CA SER A 61 -2.62 -6.10 -6.36
C SER A 61 -3.00 -7.43 -5.70
N ASP A 62 -2.03 -8.31 -5.45
CA ASP A 62 -2.22 -9.47 -4.57
C ASP A 62 -1.97 -9.05 -3.11
N ALA A 63 -2.79 -9.55 -2.19
CA ALA A 63 -2.68 -9.21 -0.78
C ALA A 63 -1.48 -9.93 -0.15
N PHE A 64 -0.68 -9.22 0.65
CA PHE A 64 0.52 -9.74 1.29
C PHE A 64 0.40 -9.72 2.82
N PRO A 65 0.69 -10.82 3.54
CA PRO A 65 0.67 -10.87 5.00
C PRO A 65 1.91 -10.20 5.60
N LEU A 66 2.02 -8.89 5.43
CA LEU A 66 3.21 -8.09 5.79
C LEU A 66 3.68 -8.32 7.23
N TRP A 67 2.72 -8.41 8.16
CA TRP A 67 2.96 -8.50 9.60
C TRP A 67 3.45 -9.86 10.08
N GLU A 68 3.43 -10.88 9.23
CA GLU A 68 4.04 -12.19 9.54
C GLU A 68 5.56 -12.18 9.40
N PHE A 69 6.13 -11.07 8.90
CA PHE A 69 7.54 -10.95 8.61
C PHE A 69 8.19 -9.75 9.31
N ASP A 70 9.46 -9.90 9.62
CA ASP A 70 10.31 -8.84 10.11
C ASP A 70 10.78 -7.93 8.96
N ALA A 71 10.66 -6.62 9.15
CA ALA A 71 11.04 -5.62 8.15
C ALA A 71 12.54 -5.65 7.83
N ASP A 72 13.40 -5.89 8.83
CA ASP A 72 14.85 -5.96 8.65
C ASP A 72 15.24 -7.14 7.76
N VAL A 73 14.49 -8.24 7.86
CA VAL A 73 14.72 -9.45 7.09
C VAL A 73 14.17 -9.31 5.67
N LEU A 74 12.92 -8.86 5.50
CA LEU A 74 12.32 -8.75 4.16
C LEU A 74 12.92 -7.63 3.31
N LEU A 75 13.38 -6.55 3.94
CA LEU A 75 13.98 -5.40 3.24
C LEU A 75 15.50 -5.45 3.23
N SER A 76 16.13 -6.58 3.62
CA SER A 76 17.59 -6.68 3.77
C SER A 76 18.34 -6.19 2.54
N ASN A 77 17.85 -6.55 1.34
CA ASN A 77 18.47 -6.17 0.06
C ASN A 77 18.41 -4.67 -0.20
N ILE A 78 17.32 -4.00 0.19
CA ILE A 78 17.16 -2.55 -0.02
C ILE A 78 17.94 -1.78 1.05
N CYS A 79 17.88 -2.25 2.30
CA CYS A 79 18.59 -1.64 3.41
C CYS A 79 20.12 -1.72 3.26
N SER A 80 20.64 -2.76 2.61
CA SER A 80 22.08 -2.84 2.29
C SER A 80 22.52 -1.87 1.20
N GLN A 81 21.60 -1.43 0.33
CA GLN A 81 21.89 -0.60 -0.83
C GLN A 81 21.58 0.89 -0.61
N SER A 82 20.73 1.22 0.36
CA SER A 82 20.29 2.59 0.66
C SER A 82 20.54 2.94 2.13
N GLU A 83 21.05 4.15 2.37
CA GLU A 83 21.20 4.71 3.74
C GLU A 83 19.85 5.04 4.40
N LYS A 84 18.76 5.14 3.61
CA LYS A 84 17.44 5.54 4.10
C LYS A 84 16.40 4.46 3.82
N ARG A 85 15.68 4.03 4.86
CA ARG A 85 14.48 3.18 4.75
C ARG A 85 13.29 4.02 4.32
N THR A 86 12.79 3.74 3.12
CA THR A 86 11.61 4.38 2.52
C THR A 86 10.31 3.71 2.94
N VAL A 87 10.37 2.46 3.39
CA VAL A 87 9.25 1.70 3.94
C VAL A 87 9.74 1.00 5.19
N ASP A 88 8.90 0.98 6.22
CA ASP A 88 9.16 0.29 7.47
C ASP A 88 7.85 -0.15 8.09
N TRP A 89 7.88 -1.27 8.81
CA TRP A 89 6.71 -1.75 9.52
C TRP A 89 7.13 -2.49 10.77
N PHE A 90 6.37 -2.31 11.84
CA PHE A 90 6.60 -3.02 13.10
C PHE A 90 5.28 -3.29 13.82
N GLN A 91 5.33 -4.27 14.71
CA GLN A 91 4.24 -4.58 15.63
C GLN A 91 4.68 -4.32 17.07
N THR A 92 3.76 -3.79 17.87
CA THR A 92 3.91 -3.65 19.32
C THR A 92 2.91 -4.57 20.04
N GLU A 93 2.87 -4.49 21.37
CA GLU A 93 1.83 -5.17 22.16
C GLU A 93 0.42 -4.62 21.85
N PHE A 94 0.30 -3.39 21.35
CA PHE A 94 -0.99 -2.69 21.22
C PHE A 94 -1.41 -2.42 19.77
N GLU A 95 -0.47 -2.35 18.83
CA GLU A 95 -0.76 -1.90 17.47
C GLU A 95 0.22 -2.43 16.43
N TYR A 96 -0.22 -2.41 15.18
CA TYR A 96 0.58 -2.56 13.96
C TYR A 96 0.79 -1.21 13.32
N VAL A 97 2.02 -0.89 12.92
CA VAL A 97 2.37 0.43 12.37
C VAL A 97 3.15 0.27 11.08
N LEU A 98 2.57 0.74 9.97
CA LEU A 98 3.21 0.80 8.66
C LEU A 98 3.57 2.24 8.34
N LYS A 99 4.80 2.45 7.89
CA LYS A 99 5.32 3.74 7.43
C LYS A 99 5.87 3.60 6.03
N ALA A 100 5.52 4.53 5.14
CA ALA A 100 6.02 4.54 3.79
C ALA A 100 6.15 5.94 3.22
N GLU A 101 7.25 6.21 2.52
CA GLU A 101 7.42 7.41 1.71
C GLU A 101 6.46 7.38 0.51
N LEU A 102 5.76 8.50 0.30
CA LEU A 102 4.88 8.64 -0.86
C LEU A 102 5.59 9.38 -2.00
N PRO A 103 5.57 8.82 -3.23
CA PRO A 103 6.11 9.50 -4.40
C PRO A 103 5.31 10.77 -4.67
N GLU A 104 5.98 11.85 -5.09
CA GLU A 104 5.31 13.15 -5.26
C GLU A 104 4.13 13.16 -6.20
N VAL A 105 4.21 12.32 -7.24
CA VAL A 105 3.15 12.15 -8.23
C VAL A 105 1.96 11.34 -7.69
N GLY A 106 2.17 10.55 -6.63
CA GLY A 106 1.14 9.76 -5.94
C GLY A 106 0.55 10.43 -4.68
N LYS A 107 0.82 11.72 -4.44
CA LYS A 107 0.28 12.38 -3.24
C LYS A 107 -1.18 12.81 -3.41
N ASN A 108 -1.53 13.23 -4.62
CA ASN A 108 -2.87 13.70 -4.93
C ASN A 108 -3.74 12.48 -5.24
N GLY A 109 -4.73 12.21 -4.40
CA GLY A 109 -5.67 11.11 -4.62
C GLY A 109 -5.25 9.75 -4.08
N ILE A 110 -4.31 9.70 -3.12
CA ILE A 110 -4.11 8.48 -2.34
C ILE A 110 -5.38 8.14 -1.54
N GLN A 111 -5.74 6.87 -1.55
CA GLN A 111 -6.89 6.29 -0.87
C GLN A 111 -6.40 5.12 -0.03
N VAL A 112 -6.97 4.98 1.16
CA VAL A 112 -6.75 3.84 2.05
C VAL A 112 -8.11 3.27 2.37
N CYS A 113 -8.37 2.04 1.96
CA CYS A 113 -9.66 1.37 2.15
C CYS A 113 -9.46 0.04 2.86
N ILE A 114 -10.49 -0.41 3.57
CA ILE A 114 -10.53 -1.76 4.13
C ILE A 114 -11.44 -2.61 3.24
N GLU A 115 -10.96 -3.77 2.85
CA GLU A 115 -11.71 -4.76 2.09
C GLU A 115 -12.08 -5.92 3.02
N LYS A 116 -13.38 -6.12 3.22
CA LYS A 116 -13.99 -7.21 4.02
C LYS A 116 -13.45 -7.32 5.46
N GLY A 117 -12.86 -6.26 6.00
CA GLY A 117 -12.22 -6.26 7.32
C GLY A 117 -10.88 -7.01 7.39
N GLU A 118 -10.39 -7.56 6.27
CA GLU A 118 -9.23 -8.47 6.22
C GLU A 118 -8.05 -7.91 5.43
N VAL A 119 -8.27 -6.93 4.56
CA VAL A 119 -7.21 -6.37 3.71
C VAL A 119 -7.23 -4.85 3.77
N VAL A 120 -6.06 -4.25 3.97
CA VAL A 120 -5.83 -2.82 3.76
C VAL A 120 -5.36 -2.62 2.33
N GLU A 121 -6.13 -1.84 1.57
CA GLU A 121 -5.79 -1.41 0.23
C GLU A 121 -5.28 0.02 0.27
N ILE A 122 -4.06 0.24 -0.19
CA ILE A 122 -3.46 1.56 -0.36
C ILE A 122 -3.33 1.79 -1.85
N SER A 123 -4.09 2.73 -2.41
CA SER A 123 -4.11 2.96 -3.86
C SER A 123 -4.10 4.44 -4.21
N GLY A 124 -3.81 4.74 -5.47
CA GLY A 124 -3.93 6.09 -5.99
C GLY A 124 -3.72 6.14 -7.50
N GLN A 125 -4.13 7.25 -8.10
CA GLN A 125 -3.94 7.49 -9.53
C GLN A 125 -2.82 8.50 -9.74
N TRP A 126 -1.94 8.21 -10.68
CA TRP A 126 -0.92 9.15 -11.14
C TRP A 126 -1.25 9.74 -12.51
N ARG A 127 -2.20 9.12 -13.22
CA ARG A 127 -2.80 9.65 -14.45
C ARG A 127 -4.27 9.93 -14.18
N GLN A 128 -4.66 11.21 -14.16
CA GLN A 128 -6.08 11.58 -14.09
C GLN A 128 -6.77 11.06 -15.36
N GLN A 129 -7.79 10.21 -15.20
CA GLN A 129 -8.68 9.86 -16.29
C GLN A 129 -9.40 11.14 -16.75
N THR A 130 -9.42 11.40 -18.06
CA THR A 130 -10.34 12.40 -18.62
C THR A 130 -11.78 12.00 -18.29
N GLU A 131 -12.62 12.97 -17.97
CA GLU A 131 -13.99 12.83 -17.43
C GLU A 131 -14.96 11.93 -18.24
N SER A 132 -14.55 11.41 -19.41
CA SER A 132 -15.36 10.59 -20.31
C SER A 132 -15.28 9.08 -20.10
N SER A 133 -14.41 8.55 -19.22
CA SER A 133 -14.37 7.11 -18.93
C SER A 133 -15.25 6.73 -17.75
N THR A 134 -16.40 6.12 -18.02
CA THR A 134 -17.29 5.52 -16.99
C THR A 134 -16.73 4.25 -16.35
N LYS A 135 -15.55 3.79 -16.77
CA LYS A 135 -14.95 2.52 -16.35
C LYS A 135 -13.90 2.74 -15.27
N ASP A 136 -14.08 2.07 -14.14
CA ASP A 136 -13.11 2.03 -13.05
C ASP A 136 -11.73 1.54 -13.56
N TRP A 137 -10.73 2.40 -13.44
CA TRP A 137 -9.34 2.16 -13.83
C TRP A 137 -8.72 0.93 -13.17
N ARG A 138 -9.23 0.52 -12.00
CA ARG A 138 -8.75 -0.62 -11.21
C ARG A 138 -9.12 -1.97 -11.85
N GLY A 139 -10.09 -2.00 -12.75
CA GLY A 139 -10.63 -3.23 -13.33
C GLY A 139 -9.97 -3.73 -14.63
N GLY A 140 -8.86 -3.12 -15.05
CA GLY A 140 -8.10 -3.44 -16.27
C GLY A 140 -6.59 -3.40 -16.05
N HIS A 141 -5.81 -2.88 -17.01
CA HIS A 141 -4.37 -2.60 -16.86
C HIS A 141 -4.13 -1.44 -15.89
N TRP A 142 -4.44 -1.65 -14.61
CA TRP A 142 -4.48 -0.61 -13.60
C TRP A 142 -3.14 0.13 -13.44
N TRP A 143 -2.02 -0.56 -13.67
CA TRP A 143 -0.67 -0.02 -13.60
C TRP A 143 -0.39 1.10 -14.63
N GLU A 144 -1.17 1.18 -15.71
CA GLU A 144 -1.08 2.27 -16.69
C GLU A 144 -1.80 3.57 -16.24
N HIS A 145 -2.52 3.51 -15.13
CA HIS A 145 -3.36 4.60 -14.62
C HIS A 145 -3.07 4.97 -13.17
N GLY A 146 -2.65 4.01 -12.36
CA GLY A 146 -2.49 4.15 -10.93
C GLY A 146 -1.53 3.13 -10.34
N TYR A 147 -1.63 2.97 -9.03
CA TYR A 147 -0.88 2.02 -8.23
C TYR A 147 -1.73 1.51 -7.08
N VAL A 148 -1.33 0.36 -6.54
CA VAL A 148 -1.94 -0.28 -5.39
C VAL A 148 -0.89 -1.02 -4.59
N ARG A 149 -1.12 -1.16 -3.28
CA ARG A 149 -0.54 -2.20 -2.44
C ARG A 149 -1.66 -2.76 -1.56
N ARG A 150 -1.87 -4.07 -1.60
CA ARG A 150 -2.80 -4.77 -0.70
C ARG A 150 -2.04 -5.51 0.38
N ILE A 151 -2.45 -5.33 1.63
CA ILE A 151 -1.80 -5.89 2.81
C ILE A 151 -2.86 -6.63 3.61
N GLU A 152 -2.63 -7.91 3.89
CA GLU A 152 -3.50 -8.70 4.76
C GLU A 152 -3.36 -8.24 6.20
N LEU A 153 -4.49 -8.14 6.89
CA LEU A 153 -4.58 -7.79 8.28
C LEU A 153 -4.41 -9.03 9.16
N PRO A 154 -3.65 -8.94 10.27
CA PRO A 154 -3.59 -9.99 11.28
C PRO A 154 -4.97 -10.28 11.86
N LYS A 155 -5.18 -11.51 12.34
CA LYS A 155 -6.49 -11.95 12.87
C LYS A 155 -6.94 -11.15 14.09
N ASP A 156 -6.00 -10.65 14.88
CA ASP A 156 -6.24 -9.82 16.05
C ASP A 156 -6.26 -8.32 15.72
N ALA A 157 -6.15 -7.90 14.47
CA ALA A 157 -6.24 -6.49 14.10
C ALA A 157 -7.68 -5.96 14.20
N ASP A 158 -7.86 -4.86 14.92
CA ASP A 158 -9.11 -4.10 14.92
C ASP A 158 -9.13 -3.13 13.73
N SER A 159 -9.57 -3.65 12.59
CA SER A 159 -9.67 -2.90 11.35
C SER A 159 -10.60 -1.70 11.44
N ARG A 160 -11.60 -1.69 12.34
CA ARG A 160 -12.58 -0.59 12.45
C ARG A 160 -11.97 0.68 13.02
N ASN A 161 -10.94 0.55 13.85
CA ASN A 161 -10.24 1.66 14.50
C ASN A 161 -8.91 2.00 13.81
N MET A 162 -8.73 1.57 12.54
CA MET A 162 -7.53 1.90 11.78
C MET A 162 -7.44 3.40 11.50
N GLU A 163 -6.25 3.97 11.70
CA GLU A 163 -5.93 5.34 11.35
C GLU A 163 -4.92 5.39 10.21
N ALA A 164 -5.15 6.28 9.25
CA ALA A 164 -4.20 6.59 8.19
C ALA A 164 -3.97 8.10 8.14
N CYS A 165 -2.71 8.52 8.11
CA CYS A 165 -2.34 9.92 8.00
C CYS A 165 -1.13 10.13 7.10
N ILE A 166 -1.03 11.34 6.54
CA ILE A 166 0.13 11.79 5.77
C ILE A 166 0.79 12.92 6.56
N ASN A 167 2.07 12.75 6.90
CA ASN A 167 2.82 13.80 7.59
C ASN A 167 3.31 14.88 6.59
N SER A 168 3.84 16.00 7.10
CA SER A 168 4.40 17.09 6.29
C SER A 168 5.62 16.68 5.45
N GLU A 169 6.31 15.61 5.85
CA GLU A 169 7.46 15.03 5.14
C GLU A 169 7.04 14.03 4.05
N LYS A 170 5.73 13.86 3.85
CA LYS A 170 5.09 13.03 2.81
C LYS A 170 5.26 11.53 3.05
N HIS A 171 5.32 11.12 4.30
CA HIS A 171 5.18 9.72 4.71
C HIS A 171 3.72 9.43 5.01
N LEU A 172 3.23 8.33 4.45
CA LEU A 172 2.04 7.63 4.90
C LEU A 172 2.38 6.89 6.19
N GLU A 173 1.56 7.08 7.22
CA GLU A 173 1.54 6.26 8.41
C GLU A 173 0.16 5.61 8.53
N ILE A 174 0.13 4.29 8.67
CA ILE A 174 -1.07 3.51 8.97
C ILE A 174 -0.87 2.85 10.33
N LYS A 175 -1.83 3.05 11.23
CA LYS A 175 -1.87 2.46 12.56
C LYS A 175 -3.12 1.61 12.71
N ILE A 176 -2.94 0.36 13.13
CA ILE A 176 -4.04 -0.58 13.33
C ILE A 176 -3.93 -1.11 14.75
N THR A 177 -4.89 -0.77 15.60
CA THR A 177 -4.95 -1.26 16.98
C THR A 177 -5.22 -2.75 17.02
N LYS A 178 -4.66 -3.45 18.00
CA LYS A 178 -4.99 -4.85 18.27
C LYS A 178 -6.32 -4.92 19.03
N SER A 179 -7.17 -5.84 18.60
CA SER A 179 -8.36 -6.27 19.32
C SER A 179 -7.92 -6.76 20.69
N HIS A 180 -8.35 -6.08 21.76
CA HIS A 180 -8.21 -6.66 23.09
C HIS A 180 -9.00 -7.98 23.10
N VAL A 181 -8.29 -9.10 23.10
CA VAL A 181 -8.89 -10.40 23.41
C VAL A 181 -9.34 -10.29 24.87
N ASN A 182 -10.64 -10.07 25.08
CA ASN A 182 -11.25 -10.27 26.39
C ASN A 182 -11.01 -11.74 26.74
N TYR A 183 -9.97 -12.03 27.52
CA TYR A 183 -9.85 -13.30 28.20
C TYR A 183 -11.02 -13.39 29.17
N VAL A 184 -12.09 -14.05 28.75
CA VAL A 184 -13.08 -14.58 29.69
C VAL A 184 -12.34 -15.67 30.45
N VAL A 185 -11.85 -15.32 31.64
CA VAL A 185 -11.30 -16.30 32.58
C VAL A 185 -12.46 -17.23 32.97
N PRO A 186 -12.33 -18.56 32.85
CA PRO A 186 -13.35 -19.52 33.27
C PRO A 186 -13.70 -19.42 34.76
#